data_AF-A0AAP3A3X1-F1
#
_entry.id   AF-A0AAP3A3X1-F1
#
_cell.length_a   1.000
_cell.length_b   1.000
_cell.length_c   1.000
_cell.angle_alpha   90.00
_cell.angle_beta   90.00
_cell.angle_gamma   90.00
#
_symmetry.space_group_name_H-M   'P 1'
#
loop_
_entity.id
_entity.type
_entity.pdbx_description
1 polymer ?
#
loop_
_entity_poly.entity_id
_entity_poly.type
_entity_poly.pdbx_seq_one_letter_code
_entity_poly.pdbx_strand_id
1 'polypeptide(L)' 'MAKKTLTRAERNILWCERNIYIPEGKFVGQPLKMAEFMKDDFRAIFDNKHGTRRAIISRGRKNAK' A
#
# COMPACT_ATOMS: atom_id res chain seq x y z
N MET A 1 -11.38 9.85 23.78
CA MET A 1 -11.57 9.38 22.39
C MET A 1 -10.86 8.06 22.24
N ALA A 2 -11.56 6.98 21.87
CA ALA A 2 -10.95 5.65 21.75
C ALA A 2 -9.88 5.65 20.65
N LYS A 3 -8.69 5.12 20.95
CA LYS A 3 -7.58 5.01 19.99
C LYS A 3 -8.01 4.03 18.89
N LYS A 4 -8.26 4.52 17.67
CA LYS A 4 -8.66 3.68 16.53
C LYS A 4 -7.55 2.64 16.30
N THR A 5 -7.87 1.36 16.48
CA THR A 5 -6.95 0.28 16.16
C THR A 5 -6.79 0.23 14.64
N LEU A 6 -5.57 0.38 14.16
CA LEU A 6 -5.27 0.32 12.72
C LEU A 6 -5.54 -1.08 12.18
N THR A 7 -6.18 -1.15 11.02
CA THR A 7 -6.31 -2.42 10.28
C THR A 7 -4.94 -2.92 9.81
N ARG A 8 -4.88 -4.15 9.30
CA ARG A 8 -3.63 -4.70 8.80
C ARG A 8 -3.18 -3.97 7.55
N ALA A 9 -4.11 -3.64 6.64
CA ALA A 9 -3.80 -2.80 5.48
C ALA A 9 -3.30 -1.41 5.90
N GLU A 10 -4.02 -0.72 6.80
CA GLU A 10 -3.64 0.62 7.27
C GLU A 10 -2.23 0.64 7.87
N ARG A 11 -1.90 -0.37 8.69
CA ARG A 11 -0.56 -0.52 9.28
C ARG A 11 0.52 -0.70 8.23
N ASN A 12 0.29 -1.55 7.22
CA ASN A 12 1.26 -1.82 6.17
C ASN A 12 1.45 -0.61 5.24
N ILE A 13 0.37 0.10 4.89
CA ILE A 13 0.43 1.34 4.12
C ILE A 13 1.30 2.37 4.85
N LEU A 14 1.04 2.59 6.15
CA LEU A 14 1.83 3.52 6.97
C LEU A 14 3.30 3.10 7.05
N TRP A 15 3.58 1.80 7.10
CA TRP A 15 4.96 1.31 7.10
C TRP A 15 5.65 1.62 5.76
N CYS A 16 4.99 1.37 4.63
CA CYS A 16 5.52 1.67 3.30
C CYS A 16 5.82 3.17 3.16
N GLU A 17 4.85 4.04 3.48
CA GLU A 17 5.00 5.49 3.32
C GLU A 17 6.08 6.10 4.22
N ARG A 18 6.40 5.46 5.36
CA ARG A 18 7.43 5.94 6.30
C ARG A 18 8.83 5.44 6.00
N ASN A 19 8.95 4.22 5.48
CA ASN A 19 10.24 3.53 5.41
C ASN A 19 10.76 3.37 3.98
N ILE A 20 9.90 3.45 2.98
CA ILE A 20 10.31 3.26 1.58
C ILE A 20 10.59 4.62 0.95
N TYR A 21 11.75 4.71 0.30
CA TYR A 21 12.18 5.87 -0.48
C TYR A 21 12.35 5.46 -1.94
N ILE A 22 12.08 6.40 -2.84
CA ILE A 22 12.18 6.16 -4.28
C ILE A 22 13.68 6.09 -4.66
N PRO A 23 14.15 4.98 -5.26
CA PRO A 23 15.59 4.76 -5.47
C PRO A 23 16.16 5.48 -6.69
N GLU A 24 15.33 5.81 -7.68
CA GLU A 24 15.79 6.38 -8.95
C GLU A 24 14.73 7.24 -9.64
N GLY A 25 15.14 7.96 -10.71
CA GLY A 25 14.25 8.76 -11.54
C GLY A 25 13.92 10.14 -10.97
N LYS A 26 12.82 10.74 -11.44
CA LYS A 26 12.46 12.15 -11.17
C LYS A 26 12.24 12.47 -9.69
N PHE A 27 11.84 11.48 -8.88
CA PHE A 27 11.50 11.65 -7.47
C PHE A 27 12.48 10.93 -6.53
N VAL A 28 13.69 10.63 -7.00
CA VAL A 28 14.72 9.94 -6.22
C VAL A 28 14.93 10.60 -4.85
N GLY A 29 15.07 9.78 -3.81
CA GLY A 29 15.28 10.21 -2.43
C GLY A 29 14.03 10.74 -1.71
N GLN A 30 12.89 10.88 -2.40
CA GLN A 30 11.64 11.25 -1.75
C GLN A 30 10.97 10.01 -1.12
N PRO A 31 10.25 10.18 0.01
CA PRO A 31 9.46 9.10 0.59
C PRO A 31 8.36 8.65 -0.39
N LEU A 32 8.10 7.34 -0.42
CA LEU A 32 7.04 6.77 -1.24
C LEU A 32 5.68 7.28 -0.77
N LYS A 33 4.96 7.97 -1.65
CA LYS A 33 3.54 8.28 -1.44
C LYS A 33 2.69 7.24 -2.16
N MET A 34 1.94 6.42 -1.41
CA MET A 34 1.12 5.39 -2.03
C MET A 34 -0.04 6.03 -2.80
N ALA A 35 -0.19 5.65 -4.07
CA ALA A 35 -1.37 6.01 -4.83
C ALA A 35 -2.61 5.32 -4.24
N GLU A 36 -3.79 5.94 -4.38
CA GLU A 36 -5.02 5.40 -3.78
C GLU A 36 -5.30 3.97 -4.22
N PHE A 37 -5.00 3.64 -5.48
CA PHE A 37 -5.20 2.30 -5.94
C PHE A 37 -4.29 1.25 -5.29
N MET A 38 -3.07 1.61 -4.90
CA MET A 38 -2.18 0.70 -4.18
C MET A 38 -2.75 0.44 -2.79
N LYS A 39 -3.33 1.48 -2.16
CA LYS A 39 -4.01 1.35 -0.87
C LYS A 39 -5.24 0.44 -1.00
N ASP A 40 -5.99 0.55 -2.09
CA ASP A 40 -7.12 -0.33 -2.37
C ASP A 40 -6.68 -1.79 -2.57
N ASP A 41 -5.58 -2.01 -3.30
CA ASP A 41 -4.99 -3.35 -3.45
C ASP A 41 -4.57 -3.92 -2.08
N PHE A 42 -3.98 -3.11 -1.20
CA PHE A 42 -3.64 -3.50 0.18
C PHE A 42 -4.88 -3.82 1.01
N ARG A 43 -5.94 -3.02 0.95
CA ARG A 43 -7.21 -3.28 1.64
C ARG A 43 -7.83 -4.59 1.15
N ALA A 44 -7.85 -4.81 -0.16
CA ALA A 44 -8.37 -6.02 -0.77
C ALA A 44 -7.58 -7.28 -0.36
N ILE A 45 -6.26 -7.18 -0.23
CA ILE A 45 -5.42 -8.32 0.19
C ILE A 45 -5.52 -8.54 1.70
N PHE A 46 -5.32 -7.50 2.50
CA PHE A 46 -5.06 -7.66 3.93
C PHE A 46 -6.30 -7.60 4.81
N ASP A 47 -7.33 -6.85 4.40
CA ASP A 47 -8.55 -6.61 5.19
C ASP A 47 -9.78 -7.34 4.65
N ASN A 48 -9.61 -8.23 3.66
CA ASN A 48 -10.68 -9.10 3.19
C ASN A 48 -11.22 -10.00 4.33
N LYS A 49 -12.54 -10.01 4.53
CA LYS A 49 -13.24 -10.78 5.57
C LYS A 49 -12.92 -12.28 5.54
N HIS A 50 -12.74 -12.84 4.36
CA HIS A 50 -12.45 -14.27 4.17
C HIS A 50 -10.95 -14.60 4.26
N GLY A 51 -10.10 -13.58 4.44
CA GLY A 51 -8.66 -13.71 4.30
C GLY A 51 -8.25 -13.92 2.84
N THR A 52 -6.96 -13.75 2.57
CA THR A 52 -6.41 -13.87 1.22
C THR A 52 -5.22 -14.81 1.24
N ARG A 53 -5.38 -16.00 0.63
CA ARG A 53 -4.26 -16.92 0.39
C ARG A 53 -3.49 -16.55 -0.88
N ARG A 54 -4.20 -16.13 -1.93
CA ARG A 54 -3.63 -15.72 -3.22
C ARG A 54 -4.48 -14.59 -3.79
N ALA A 55 -3.83 -13.51 -4.22
CA ALA A 55 -4.46 -12.41 -4.94
C ALA A 55 -3.90 -12.36 -6.36
N ILE A 56 -4.77 -12.17 -7.35
CA ILE A 56 -4.39 -11.93 -8.75
C ILE A 56 -4.97 -10.56 -9.11
N ILE A 57 -4.10 -9.57 -9.33
CA ILE A 57 -4.48 -8.18 -9.57
C ILE A 57 -3.89 -7.73 -10.90
N SER A 58 -4.75 -7.31 -11.83
CA SER A 58 -4.35 -6.82 -13.15
C SER A 58 -4.39 -5.30 -13.18
N ARG A 59 -3.29 -4.66 -13.60
CA ARG A 59 -3.16 -3.21 -13.75
C ARG A 59 -2.34 -2.89 -15.00
N GLY A 60 -2.57 -1.71 -15.59
CA GLY A 60 -1.77 -1.20 -16.71
C GLY A 60 -0.28 -0.96 -16.36
N ARG A 61 0.53 -0.67 -17.38
CA ARG A 61 1.96 -0.36 -17.23
C ARG A 61 2.22 1.07 -16.74
N LYS A 62 3.45 1.36 -16.31
CA LYS A 62 3.96 2.70 -15.92
C LYS A 62 3.27 3.34 -14.71
N ASN A 63 2.79 2.53 -13.76
CA ASN A 63 2.11 3.02 -12.55
C ASN A 63 2.84 2.69 -11.23
N ALA A 64 4.06 2.12 -11.30
CA ALA A 64 4.84 1.72 -10.13
C ALA A 64 4.08 0.81 -9.14
N LYS A 65 3.17 -0.05 -9.68
CA LYS A 65 2.42 -1.06 -8.90
C LYS A 65 3.31 -2.12 -8.28
#